data_AF-A0A920GK66-F1
#
_entry.id   AF-A0A920GK66-F1
#
_cell.length_a   1.000
_cell.length_b   1.000
_cell.length_c   1.000
_cell.angle_alpha   90.00
_cell.angle_beta   90.00
_cell.angle_gamma   90.00
#
_symmetry.space_group_name_H-M   'P 1'
#
loop_
_entity.id
_entity.type
_entity.pdbx_description
1 polymer ?
#
loop_
_entity_poly.entity_id
_entity_poly.type
_entity_poly.pdbx_seq_one_letter_code
_entity_poly.pdbx_strand_id
1 'polypeptide(L)'
;MRDRDRDYVLKNIAKLVVKPANESGGYGIMVGPHSSAAQHRKFVQLIEKDPRNYIAQPTLSLSTAPTYVDGKVQPRHLDLRPLSCRAKTLG
;
A
#
# COMPACT_ATOMS: atom_id res chain seq x y z
N MET A 1 -10.77 9.33 -3.81
CA MET A 1 -10.40 9.03 -5.21
C MET A 1 -11.29 9.81 -6.16
N ARG A 2 -10.74 10.36 -7.26
CA ARG A 2 -11.54 11.02 -8.32
C ARG A 2 -12.08 9.96 -9.30
N ASP A 3 -13.10 10.26 -10.08
CA ASP A 3 -13.75 9.28 -10.96
C ASP A 3 -12.79 8.64 -11.97
N ARG A 4 -11.91 9.43 -12.60
CA ARG A 4 -10.89 8.91 -13.53
C ARG A 4 -9.90 7.96 -12.84
N ASP A 5 -9.50 8.31 -11.62
CA ASP A 5 -8.60 7.47 -10.81
C ASP A 5 -9.32 6.17 -10.42
N ARG A 6 -10.61 6.25 -10.08
CA ARG A 6 -11.44 5.09 -9.73
C ARG A 6 -11.54 4.10 -10.88
N ASP A 7 -11.88 4.56 -12.08
CA ASP A 7 -12.04 3.67 -13.23
C ASP A 7 -10.71 2.98 -13.60
N TYR A 8 -9.59 3.69 -13.45
CA TYR A 8 -8.27 3.10 -13.61
C TYR A 8 -8.00 2.02 -12.55
N VAL A 9 -8.31 2.30 -11.28
CA VAL A 9 -8.12 1.37 -10.17
C VAL A 9 -8.94 0.11 -10.35
N LEU A 10 -10.23 0.22 -10.71
CA LEU A 10 -11.11 -0.94 -10.92
C LEU A 10 -10.61 -1.85 -12.04
N LYS A 11 -10.12 -1.26 -13.15
CA LYS A 11 -9.56 -2.02 -14.29
C LYS A 11 -8.21 -2.68 -13.99
N ASN A 12 -7.45 -2.15 -13.03
CA ASN A 12 -6.07 -2.57 -12.77
C ASN A 12 -5.85 -3.08 -11.34
N ILE A 13 -6.91 -3.39 -10.59
CA ILE A 13 -6.84 -3.66 -9.14
C ILE A 13 -5.84 -4.77 -8.77
N ALA A 14 -5.67 -5.77 -9.64
CA ALA A 14 -4.72 -6.86 -9.49
C ALA A 14 -3.24 -6.42 -9.49
N LYS A 15 -2.92 -5.22 -9.97
CA LYS A 15 -1.57 -4.66 -10.02
C LYS A 15 -1.30 -3.61 -8.93
N LEU A 16 -2.30 -3.29 -8.12
CA LEU A 16 -2.28 -2.16 -7.21
C LEU A 16 -2.29 -2.62 -5.75
N VAL A 17 -1.75 -1.78 -4.88
CA VAL A 17 -1.98 -1.82 -3.44
C VAL A 17 -3.10 -0.85 -3.11
N VAL A 18 -4.19 -1.34 -2.51
CA VAL A 18 -5.33 -0.53 -2.08
C VAL A 18 -5.37 -0.48 -0.56
N LYS A 19 -5.54 0.71 0.01
CA LYS A 19 -5.63 0.91 1.47
C LYS A 19 -6.62 2.01 1.85
N PRO A 20 -7.16 2.00 3.08
CA PRO A 20 -8.00 3.08 3.57
C PRO A 20 -7.20 4.40 3.61
N ALA A 21 -7.86 5.51 3.29
CA ALA A 21 -7.25 6.83 3.27
C ALA A 21 -6.98 7.37 4.68
N ASN A 22 -7.85 7.02 5.64
CA ASN A 22 -7.89 7.60 6.98
C ASN A 22 -7.37 6.66 8.09
N GLU A 23 -6.82 5.49 7.75
CA GLU A 23 -6.36 4.52 8.77
C GLU A 23 -4.83 4.33 8.73
N SER A 24 -4.19 4.45 9.89
CA SER A 24 -2.73 4.40 10.04
C SER A 24 -2.17 3.01 10.36
N GLY A 25 -3.04 2.00 10.48
CA GLY A 25 -2.72 0.73 11.15
C GLY A 25 -2.28 -0.43 10.26
N GLY A 26 -2.25 -0.28 8.93
CA GLY A 26 -1.92 -1.40 8.01
C GLY A 26 -3.01 -2.48 7.90
N TYR A 27 -4.06 -2.41 8.72
CA TYR A 27 -5.28 -3.18 8.56
C TYR A 27 -6.07 -2.69 7.34
N GLY A 28 -6.75 -3.60 6.65
CA GLY A 28 -7.54 -3.24 5.47
C GLY A 28 -6.72 -2.96 4.19
N ILE A 29 -5.45 -3.35 4.14
CA ILE A 29 -4.64 -3.29 2.91
C ILE A 29 -4.90 -4.52 2.03
N MET A 30 -5.10 -4.30 0.74
CA MET A 30 -5.07 -5.33 -0.29
C MET A 30 -3.82 -5.14 -1.15
N VAL A 31 -3.03 -6.20 -1.31
CA VAL A 31 -1.87 -6.23 -2.22
C VAL A 31 -2.28 -7.02 -3.46
N GLY A 32 -2.60 -6.34 -4.56
CA GLY A 32 -3.20 -6.91 -5.76
C GLY A 32 -2.54 -8.23 -6.22
N PRO A 33 -1.22 -8.27 -6.46
CA PRO A 33 -0.53 -9.47 -6.95
C PRO A 33 -0.54 -10.66 -5.98
N HIS A 34 -0.74 -10.41 -4.69
CA HIS A 34 -0.73 -11.42 -3.63
C HIS A 34 -2.13 -11.68 -3.04
N SER A 35 -3.18 -11.10 -3.63
CA SER A 35 -4.56 -11.22 -3.16
C SER A 35 -5.37 -12.16 -4.05
N SER A 36 -6.33 -12.85 -3.45
CA SER A 36 -7.27 -13.71 -4.17
C SER A 36 -8.28 -12.89 -5.00
N ALA A 37 -8.86 -13.53 -6.01
CA ALA A 37 -9.95 -12.93 -6.80
C ALA A 37 -11.16 -12.54 -5.93
N ALA A 38 -11.43 -13.29 -4.85
CA ALA A 38 -12.48 -12.95 -3.89
C ALA A 38 -12.16 -11.65 -3.13
N GLN A 39 -10.90 -11.45 -2.73
CA GLN A 39 -10.46 -10.20 -2.12
C GLN A 39 -10.52 -9.04 -3.10
N HIS A 40 -10.13 -9.22 -4.37
CA HIS A 40 -10.29 -8.18 -5.39
C HIS A 40 -11.75 -7.73 -5.51
N ARG A 41 -12.69 -8.68 -5.63
CA ARG A 41 -14.13 -8.36 -5.69
C ARG A 41 -14.63 -7.61 -4.46
N LYS A 42 -14.20 -8.02 -3.26
CA LYS A 42 -14.54 -7.33 -2.02
C LYS A 42 -14.06 -5.87 -2.05
N PHE A 43 -12.82 -5.62 -2.47
CA PHE A 43 -12.27 -4.27 -2.54
C PHE A 43 -12.90 -3.42 -3.65
N VAL A 44 -13.27 -4.02 -4.78
CA VAL A 44 -14.06 -3.33 -5.83
C VAL A 44 -15.36 -2.79 -5.24
N GLN A 45 -16.14 -3.63 -4.54
CA GLN A 45 -17.40 -3.21 -3.91
C GLN A 45 -17.20 -2.09 -2.87
N LEU A 46 -16.12 -2.17 -2.09
CA LEU A 46 -15.79 -1.14 -1.10
C LEU A 46 -15.43 0.20 -1.76
N ILE A 47 -14.63 0.17 -2.84
CA ILE A 47 -14.26 1.36 -3.61
C ILE A 47 -15.47 1.97 -4.31
N GLU A 48 -16.37 1.14 -4.87
CA GLU A 48 -17.60 1.62 -5.52
C GLU A 48 -18.53 2.30 -4.51
N LYS A 49 -18.63 1.76 -3.29
CA LYS A 49 -19.47 2.30 -2.23
C LYS A 49 -18.95 3.61 -1.67
N ASP A 50 -17.64 3.71 -1.41
CA ASP A 50 -17.02 4.92 -0.86
C ASP A 50 -15.60 5.14 -1.42
N PRO A 51 -15.47 5.67 -2.64
CA PRO A 51 -14.17 5.85 -3.30
C PRO A 51 -13.31 6.92 -2.60
N ARG A 52 -13.87 7.77 -1.74
CA ARG A 52 -13.11 8.79 -1.02
C ARG A 52 -12.34 8.21 0.14
N ASN A 53 -12.80 7.11 0.70
CA ASN A 53 -12.16 6.43 1.82
C ASN A 53 -11.01 5.49 1.41
N TYR A 54 -10.69 5.39 0.12
CA TYR A 54 -9.60 4.54 -0.36
C TYR A 54 -8.60 5.29 -1.24
N ILE A 55 -7.35 4.82 -1.17
CA ILE A 55 -6.28 5.18 -2.08
C ILE A 55 -5.67 3.93 -2.68
N ALA A 56 -5.18 4.05 -3.91
CA ALA A 56 -4.49 2.98 -4.61
C ALA A 56 -3.12 3.46 -5.08
N GLN A 57 -2.13 2.59 -4.99
CA GLN A 57 -0.75 2.87 -5.38
C GLN A 57 -0.24 1.71 -6.23
N PRO A 58 0.64 1.95 -7.22
CA PRO A 58 1.34 0.89 -7.92
C PRO A 58 2.04 -0.04 -6.92
N THR A 59 1.97 -1.35 -7.15
CA THR A 59 2.72 -2.29 -6.32
C THR A 59 4.20 -2.10 -6.61
N LEU A 60 4.94 -1.64 -5.60
CA LEU A 60 6.40 -1.61 -5.64
C LEU A 60 6.91 -2.89 -4.99
N SER A 61 7.94 -3.50 -5.59
CA SER A 61 8.68 -4.56 -4.93
C SER A 61 9.41 -3.96 -3.73
N LEU A 62 9.05 -4.40 -2.53
CA LEU A 62 9.73 -3.96 -1.31
C LEU A 62 11.20 -4.39 -1.37
N SER A 63 12.11 -3.43 -1.21
CA SER A 63 13.53 -3.68 -1.13
C SER A 63 13.81 -4.69 -0.03
N THR A 64 14.63 -5.70 -0.34
CA THR A 64 15.11 -6.66 0.65
C THR A 64 16.50 -6.27 1.13
N ALA A 65 16.74 -6.43 2.43
CA ALA A 65 18.08 -6.33 3.01
C ALA A 65 18.55 -7.71 3.53
N PRO A 66 19.85 -8.03 3.47
CA PRO A 66 20.39 -9.22 4.10
C PRO A 66 20.10 -9.21 5.60
N THR A 67 19.40 -10.22 6.09
CA THR A 67 19.06 -10.37 7.50
C THR A 67 19.62 -11.70 8.01
N TYR A 68 20.32 -11.67 9.13
CA TYR A 68 20.87 -12.88 9.76
C TYR A 68 19.80 -13.53 10.64
N VAL A 69 19.36 -14.73 10.28
CA VAL A 69 18.31 -15.50 10.98
C VAL A 69 18.74 -16.96 11.03
N ASP A 70 18.66 -17.59 12.21
CA ASP A 70 18.95 -19.02 12.42
C ASP A 70 20.27 -19.51 11.82
N GLY A 71 21.34 -18.72 11.98
CA GLY A 71 22.67 -19.06 11.48
C GLY A 71 22.89 -18.84 9.98
N LYS A 72 21.89 -18.31 9.25
CA LYS A 72 21.95 -18.10 7.80
C LYS A 72 21.60 -16.66 7.44
N VAL A 73 22.17 -16.17 6.34
CA VAL A 73 21.81 -14.87 5.75
C VAL A 73 20.67 -15.07 4.76
N GLN A 74 19.55 -14.39 4.97
CA GLN A 74 18.37 -14.45 4.10
C GLN A 74 17.81 -13.05 3.81
N PRO A 75 17.26 -12.80 2.61
CA PRO A 75 16.62 -11.53 2.29
C PRO A 75 15.30 -11.37 3.06
N ARG A 76 15.09 -10.21 3.67
CA ARG A 76 13.80 -9.81 4.27
C ARG A 76 13.41 -8.43 3.78
N HIS A 77 12.11 -8.21 3.56
CA HIS A 77 11.58 -6.90 3.14
C HIS A 77 11.76 -5.85 4.24
N LEU A 78 12.20 -4.66 3.86
CA LEU A 78 12.44 -3.54 4.77
C LEU A 78 11.62 -2.30 4.36
N ASP A 79 11.01 -1.64 5.34
CA ASP A 79 10.28 -0.36 5.19
C ASP A 79 11.03 0.70 6.03
N LEU A 80 11.56 1.74 5.39
CA LEU A 80 12.32 2.79 6.08
C LEU A 80 11.43 4.00 6.34
N ARG A 81 11.33 4.43 7.60
CA ARG A 81 10.51 5.58 8.03
C ARG A 81 11.38 6.69 8.62
N PRO A 82 11.96 7.57 7.79
CA PRO A 82 12.77 8.68 8.28
C PRO A 82 11.90 9.74 8.99
N LEU A 83 12.43 10.33 10.05
CA LEU A 83 11.82 11.48 10.72
C LEU A 83 12.39 12.76 10.09
N SER A 84 11.52 13.70 9.69
CA SER A 84 11.94 15.01 9.18
C SER A 84 11.93 16.03 10.31
N CYS A 85 13.09 16.62 10.61
CA CYS A 85 13.22 17.72 11.56
C CYS A 85 13.46 19.03 10.80
N ARG A 86 12.64 20.06 11.05
CA ARG A 86 12.85 21.41 10.52
C ARG A 86 13.41 22.30 11.63
N ALA A 87 14.65 22.74 11.49
CA ALA A 87 15.20 23.80 12.33
C ALA A 87 14.66 25.17 11.85
N LYS A 88 14.31 26.05 12.80
CA LYS A 88 14.06 27.47 12.51
C LYS A 88 15.39 28.21 12.62
N THR A 89 15.77 28.94 11.58
CA THR A 89 16.84 29.94 11.67
C THR A 89 16.31 31.12 12.49
N LEU A 90 16.98 31.46 13.59
CA LEU A 90 16.76 32.72 14.29
C LEU A 90 17.40 33.82 13.43
N GLY A 91 16.55 34.69 12.87
CA GLY A 91 16.98 35.91 12.19
C GLY A 91 17.27 37.02 13.16
#